data_AF-A0A4Y9RTX5-F1
#
_entry.id   AF-A0A4Y9RTX5-F1
#
_cell.length_a   1.000
_cell.length_b   1.000
_cell.length_c   1.000
_cell.angle_alpha   90.00
_cell.angle_beta   90.00
_cell.angle_gamma   90.00
#
_symmetry.space_group_name_H-M   'P 1'
#
loop_
_entity.id
_entity.type
_entity.pdbx_description
1 polymer ?
#
loop_
_entity_poly.entity_id
_entity_poly.type
_entity_poly.pdbx_seq_one_letter_code
_entity_poly.pdbx_strand_id
1 'polypeptide(L)'
;MTAHGAWTTNRVYGGVNFCCCFLWDFGVAAACRRESRRATSMLFGAGLIMTMKLLDKNTMKKDSLRLLAVSIIGTGFWAAASVTLAAVEPWDSPYYLAWFLASLVIGATFSWFFPTRSWRWGPIMVFGQAPVMLVQTGLEPLFVVALGWLALEAIPAILISAAAGKAKTLWLGRSVEAHD
;
A
#
# COMPACT_ATOMS: atom_id res chain seq x y z
N MET A 1 -17.19 45.53 46.06
CA MET A 1 -16.66 45.83 44.71
C MET A 1 -16.12 44.52 44.14
N THR A 2 -16.97 43.79 43.42
CA THR A 2 -16.93 43.59 41.95
C THR A 2 -15.78 42.72 41.44
N ALA A 3 -16.05 41.41 41.41
CA ALA A 3 -16.21 40.58 40.21
C ALA A 3 -15.16 40.56 39.07
N HIS A 4 -14.96 39.32 38.60
CA HIS A 4 -14.75 38.83 37.22
C HIS A 4 -13.35 38.66 36.62
N GLY A 5 -13.14 37.40 36.21
CA GLY A 5 -12.58 37.02 34.90
C GLY A 5 -11.07 36.80 34.88
N ALA A 6 -10.49 35.93 34.06
CA ALA A 6 -11.00 34.99 33.07
C ALA A 6 -9.75 34.46 32.34
N TRP A 7 -9.66 33.13 32.17
CA TRP A 7 -9.09 32.39 31.04
C TRP A 7 -7.63 32.61 30.55
N THR A 8 -6.95 31.46 30.37
CA THR A 8 -6.11 31.08 29.19
C THR A 8 -4.75 31.77 29.01
N THR A 9 -3.66 31.17 28.52
CA THR A 9 -3.41 29.91 27.78
C THR A 9 -1.88 29.68 27.67
N ASN A 10 -1.53 28.41 27.45
CA ASN A 10 -0.48 27.91 26.54
C ASN A 10 1.03 27.95 26.87
N ARG A 11 1.54 26.71 26.82
CA ARG A 11 2.78 26.20 26.18
C ARG A 11 4.12 26.66 26.74
N VAL A 12 4.86 25.69 27.28
CA VAL A 12 5.95 25.00 26.54
C VAL A 12 6.06 23.56 27.07
N TYR A 13 5.68 22.57 26.27
CA TYR A 13 6.13 21.18 26.47
C TYR A 13 7.38 20.96 25.61
N GLY A 14 8.53 20.85 26.28
CA GLY A 14 9.66 20.09 25.76
C GLY A 14 9.40 18.61 25.95
N GLY A 15 9.82 17.79 24.99
CA GLY A 15 9.68 16.34 25.07
C GLY A 15 9.63 15.71 23.70
N VAL A 16 10.80 15.50 23.10
CA VAL A 16 10.98 14.59 21.96
C VAL A 16 10.69 13.19 22.50
N ASN A 17 9.47 12.70 22.26
CA ASN A 17 9.07 11.35 22.63
C ASN A 17 8.88 10.56 21.34
N PHE A 18 9.87 9.70 21.07
CA PHE A 18 9.86 8.69 20.03
C PHE A 18 8.82 7.63 20.45
N CYS A 19 7.54 7.89 20.13
CA CYS A 19 6.42 7.04 20.54
C CYS A 19 5.97 6.15 19.37
N CYS A 20 5.88 4.85 19.66
CA CYS A 20 5.32 3.79 18.85
C CYS A 20 3.99 4.17 18.18
N CYS A 21 4.00 4.58 16.91
CA CYS A 21 2.77 4.76 16.10
C CYS A 21 2.63 3.72 14.98
N PHE A 22 3.38 2.61 14.99
CA PHE A 22 3.36 1.64 13.89
C PHE A 22 2.39 0.45 14.09
N LEU A 23 1.66 0.38 15.19
CA LEU A 23 0.59 -0.59 15.39
C LEU A 23 -0.67 0.15 15.86
N TRP A 24 -1.81 -0.14 15.21
CA TRP A 24 -3.17 0.01 15.76
C TRP A 24 -4.11 1.17 15.34
N ASP A 25 -4.11 1.63 14.09
CA ASP A 25 -5.19 2.54 13.61
C ASP A 25 -6.50 1.85 13.16
N PHE A 26 -6.70 0.57 13.50
CA PHE A 26 -7.98 -0.13 13.25
C PHE A 26 -9.04 0.06 14.36
N GLY A 27 -8.70 0.68 15.50
CA GLY A 27 -9.56 0.67 16.69
C GLY A 27 -10.59 1.79 16.82
N VAL A 28 -10.27 3.02 16.42
CA VAL A 28 -11.07 4.20 16.83
C VAL A 28 -12.18 4.56 15.83
N ALA A 29 -12.05 4.17 14.56
CA ALA A 29 -13.09 4.37 13.54
C ALA A 29 -14.35 3.49 13.73
N ALA A 30 -14.32 2.53 14.66
CA ALA A 30 -15.43 1.62 14.95
C ALA A 30 -16.41 2.16 16.00
N ALA A 31 -16.00 3.11 16.85
CA ALA A 31 -16.84 3.65 17.91
C ALA A 31 -17.81 4.73 17.40
N CYS A 32 -17.39 5.58 16.45
CA CYS A 32 -18.25 6.63 15.90
C CYS A 32 -19.28 6.13 14.86
N ARG A 33 -19.18 4.87 14.41
CA ARG A 33 -20.03 4.29 13.35
C ARG A 33 -21.19 3.43 13.88
N ARG A 34 -21.36 3.35 15.21
CA ARG A 34 -22.38 2.51 15.86
C ARG A 34 -23.69 3.28 16.14
N GLU A 35 -23.62 4.60 16.34
CA GLU A 35 -24.80 5.43 16.66
C GLU A 35 -25.68 5.71 15.43
N SER A 36 -25.09 5.84 14.24
CA SER A 36 -25.80 6.24 13.01
C SER A 36 -26.55 5.09 12.29
N ARG A 37 -26.82 3.97 12.96
CA ARG A 37 -27.54 2.82 12.37
C ARG A 37 -28.99 2.64 12.82
N ARG A 38 -29.50 3.44 13.75
CA ARG A 38 -30.84 3.20 14.33
C ARG A 38 -32.00 4.03 13.75
N ALA A 39 -31.75 5.02 12.89
CA ALA A 39 -32.81 5.95 12.46
C ALA A 39 -33.28 5.83 10.99
N THR A 40 -32.67 4.98 10.16
CA THR A 40 -32.93 4.97 8.70
C THR A 40 -33.27 3.59 8.13
N SER A 41 -33.83 2.71 8.94
CA SER A 41 -34.68 1.60 8.46
C SER A 41 -36.13 2.09 8.54
N MET A 42 -36.89 2.22 7.46
CA MET A 42 -37.70 1.06 7.08
C MET A 42 -38.30 1.10 5.66
N LEU A 43 -38.10 2.13 4.82
CA LEU A 43 -38.83 2.22 3.53
C LEU A 43 -37.98 2.36 2.25
N PHE A 44 -36.65 2.41 2.34
CA PHE A 44 -35.73 2.47 1.18
C PHE A 44 -34.78 1.24 1.05
N GLY A 45 -35.05 0.16 1.78
CA GLY A 45 -34.09 -0.92 2.03
C GLY A 45 -33.72 -1.78 0.81
N ALA A 46 -34.68 -2.20 -0.02
CA ALA A 46 -34.40 -3.22 -1.04
C ALA A 46 -33.61 -2.69 -2.26
N GLY A 47 -33.98 -1.51 -2.77
CA GLY A 47 -33.31 -0.89 -3.93
C GLY A 47 -31.89 -0.40 -3.61
N LEU A 48 -31.68 0.14 -2.40
CA LEU A 48 -30.36 0.59 -1.94
C LEU A 48 -29.42 -0.60 -1.66
N ILE A 49 -29.91 -1.69 -1.09
CA ILE A 49 -29.10 -2.89 -0.83
C ILE A 49 -28.69 -3.58 -2.15
N MET A 50 -29.57 -3.61 -3.16
CA MET A 50 -29.25 -4.17 -4.49
C MET A 50 -28.20 -3.33 -5.23
N THR A 51 -28.34 -2.00 -5.21
CA THR A 51 -27.35 -1.09 -5.81
C THR A 51 -26.01 -1.12 -5.08
N MET A 52 -25.99 -1.22 -3.75
CA MET A 52 -24.76 -1.41 -2.98
C MET A 52 -24.06 -2.74 -3.31
N LYS A 53 -24.80 -3.86 -3.44
CA LYS A 53 -24.22 -5.16 -3.82
C LYS A 53 -23.67 -5.17 -5.25
N LEU A 54 -24.31 -4.47 -6.19
CA LEU A 54 -23.84 -4.37 -7.57
C LEU A 54 -22.60 -3.46 -7.70
N LEU A 55 -22.53 -2.37 -6.92
CA LEU A 55 -21.35 -1.52 -6.85
C LEU A 55 -20.14 -2.27 -6.25
N ASP A 56 -20.36 -3.07 -5.22
CA ASP A 56 -19.32 -3.89 -4.58
C ASP A 56 -18.75 -4.96 -5.54
N LYS A 57 -19.61 -5.64 -6.30
CA LYS A 57 -19.17 -6.67 -7.27
C LYS A 57 -18.32 -6.10 -8.40
N ASN A 58 -18.64 -4.90 -8.90
CA ASN A 58 -17.90 -4.27 -10.00
C ASN A 58 -16.58 -3.63 -9.56
N THR A 59 -16.50 -3.14 -8.32
CA THR A 59 -15.25 -2.61 -7.76
C THR A 59 -14.26 -3.74 -7.44
N MET A 60 -14.74 -4.85 -6.85
CA MET A 60 -13.95 -6.06 -6.62
C MET A 60 -13.29 -6.58 -7.91
N LYS A 61 -14.04 -6.65 -9.03
CA LYS A 61 -13.49 -7.08 -10.32
C LYS A 61 -12.36 -6.19 -10.82
N LYS A 62 -12.50 -4.87 -10.69
CA LYS A 62 -11.49 -3.90 -11.14
C LYS A 62 -10.21 -4.01 -10.33
N ASP A 63 -10.32 -4.13 -9.01
CA ASP A 63 -9.14 -4.25 -8.14
C ASP A 63 -8.43 -5.59 -8.35
N SER A 64 -9.15 -6.70 -8.49
CA SER A 64 -8.55 -7.99 -8.85
C SER A 64 -7.84 -7.94 -10.21
N LEU A 65 -8.42 -7.28 -11.20
CA LEU A 65 -7.79 -7.11 -12.51
C LEU A 65 -6.50 -6.29 -12.43
N ARG A 66 -6.48 -5.23 -11.62
CA ARG A 66 -5.27 -4.42 -11.38
C ARG A 66 -4.19 -5.24 -10.69
N LEU A 67 -4.55 -5.99 -9.65
CA LEU A 67 -3.61 -6.86 -8.95
C LEU A 67 -3.00 -7.89 -9.93
N LEU A 68 -3.85 -8.55 -10.73
CA LEU A 68 -3.40 -9.50 -11.74
C LEU A 68 -2.46 -8.85 -12.76
N ALA A 69 -2.83 -7.69 -13.29
CA ALA A 69 -2.03 -6.97 -14.28
C ALA A 69 -0.64 -6.60 -13.71
N VAL A 70 -0.59 -6.06 -12.49
CA VAL A 70 0.69 -5.71 -11.84
C VAL A 70 1.51 -6.97 -11.53
N SER A 71 0.89 -8.08 -11.12
CA SER A 71 1.59 -9.36 -10.94
C SER A 71 2.22 -9.88 -12.23
N ILE A 72 1.50 -9.77 -13.36
CA ILE A 72 2.03 -10.14 -14.69
C ILE A 72 3.21 -9.23 -15.07
N ILE A 73 3.07 -7.92 -14.85
CA ILE A 73 4.14 -6.95 -15.12
C ILE A 73 5.37 -7.22 -14.25
N GLY A 74 5.19 -7.47 -12.96
CA GLY A 74 6.27 -7.82 -12.04
C GLY A 74 6.97 -9.11 -12.43
N THR A 75 6.21 -10.14 -12.79
CA THR A 75 6.78 -11.40 -13.30
C THR A 75 7.57 -11.19 -14.59
N GLY A 76 7.00 -10.44 -15.56
CA GLY A 76 7.68 -10.13 -16.82
C GLY A 76 8.94 -9.28 -16.63
N PHE A 77 8.91 -8.33 -15.68
CA PHE A 77 10.07 -7.52 -15.32
C PHE A 77 11.23 -8.38 -14.80
N TRP A 78 10.97 -9.30 -13.87
CA TRP A 78 12.00 -10.19 -13.35
C TRP A 78 12.45 -11.25 -14.35
N ALA A 79 11.56 -11.72 -15.24
CA ALA A 79 11.95 -12.59 -16.34
C ALA A 79 12.93 -11.88 -17.29
N ALA A 80 12.67 -10.61 -17.61
CA ALA A 80 13.60 -9.78 -18.38
C ALA A 80 14.93 -9.59 -17.63
N ALA A 81 14.88 -9.35 -16.32
CA ALA A 81 16.08 -9.25 -15.47
C ALA A 81 16.94 -10.51 -15.58
N SER A 82 16.37 -11.71 -15.37
CA SER A 82 17.14 -12.97 -15.46
C SER A 82 17.81 -13.16 -16.83
N VAL A 83 17.10 -12.85 -17.92
CA VAL A 83 17.67 -12.95 -19.28
C VAL A 83 18.82 -11.97 -19.46
N THR A 84 18.68 -10.73 -18.99
CA THR A 84 19.71 -9.69 -19.16
C THR A 84 20.95 -9.91 -18.28
N LEU A 85 20.77 -10.48 -17.09
CA LEU A 85 21.85 -10.68 -16.13
C LEU A 85 22.69 -11.93 -16.42
N ALA A 86 22.23 -12.79 -17.34
CA ALA A 86 22.86 -14.07 -17.69
C ALA A 86 23.20 -14.94 -16.46
N ALA A 87 22.41 -14.80 -15.39
CA ALA A 87 22.56 -15.51 -14.13
C ALA A 87 21.34 -16.42 -13.92
N VAL A 88 21.56 -17.59 -13.33
CA VAL A 88 20.49 -18.54 -12.99
C VAL A 88 19.57 -17.95 -11.93
N GLU A 89 20.16 -17.32 -10.90
CA GLU A 89 19.42 -16.59 -9.88
C GLU A 89 19.68 -15.08 -10.05
N PRO A 90 18.63 -14.22 -10.07
CA PRO A 90 18.81 -12.79 -10.31
C PRO A 90 19.79 -12.09 -9.36
N TRP A 91 19.86 -12.55 -8.11
CA TRP A 91 20.73 -11.99 -7.07
C TRP A 91 22.20 -12.36 -7.18
N ASP A 92 22.54 -13.38 -7.97
CA ASP A 92 23.95 -13.76 -8.17
C ASP A 92 24.71 -12.73 -9.02
N SER A 93 23.98 -11.85 -9.70
CA SER A 93 24.58 -10.82 -10.54
C SER A 93 25.00 -9.59 -9.73
N PRO A 94 26.17 -8.99 -10.01
CA PRO A 94 26.57 -7.72 -9.40
C PRO A 94 25.63 -6.56 -9.74
N TYR A 95 24.82 -6.70 -10.80
CA TYR A 95 23.83 -5.71 -11.21
C TYR A 95 22.45 -5.91 -10.58
N TYR A 96 22.27 -6.91 -9.72
CA TYR A 96 20.99 -7.21 -9.07
C TYR A 96 20.41 -6.00 -8.35
N LEU A 97 21.24 -5.26 -7.61
CA LEU A 97 20.81 -4.09 -6.85
C LEU A 97 20.15 -3.03 -7.75
N ALA A 98 20.64 -2.85 -8.99
CA ALA A 98 20.04 -1.90 -9.93
C ALA A 98 18.63 -2.34 -10.36
N TRP A 99 18.43 -3.63 -10.62
CA TRP A 99 17.13 -4.20 -10.95
C TRP A 99 16.17 -4.16 -9.76
N PHE A 100 16.67 -4.46 -8.58
CA PHE A 100 15.90 -4.31 -7.34
C PHE A 100 15.44 -2.86 -7.15
N LEU A 101 16.34 -1.88 -7.25
CA LEU A 101 15.98 -0.45 -7.16
C LEU A 101 14.97 -0.03 -8.24
N ALA A 102 15.13 -0.51 -9.48
CA ALA A 102 14.16 -0.27 -10.54
C ALA A 102 12.77 -0.85 -10.20
N SER A 103 12.70 -2.03 -9.59
CA SER A 103 11.43 -2.61 -9.13
C SER A 103 10.73 -1.73 -8.09
N LEU A 104 11.49 -1.10 -7.18
CA LEU A 104 10.96 -0.16 -6.18
C LEU A 104 10.37 1.08 -6.84
N VAL A 105 11.03 1.62 -7.86
CA VAL A 105 10.55 2.78 -8.63
C VAL A 105 9.25 2.44 -9.37
N ILE A 106 9.18 1.26 -9.99
CA ILE A 106 7.96 0.80 -10.67
C ILE A 106 6.82 0.63 -9.66
N GLY A 107 7.09 -0.02 -8.52
CA GLY A 107 6.12 -0.16 -7.43
C GLY A 107 5.62 1.18 -6.90
N ALA A 108 6.52 2.16 -6.71
CA ALA A 108 6.18 3.52 -6.32
C ALA A 108 5.32 4.24 -7.37
N THR A 109 5.60 4.01 -8.66
CA THR A 109 4.85 4.58 -9.77
C THR A 109 3.41 4.06 -9.77
N PHE A 110 3.20 2.76 -9.58
CA PHE A 110 1.85 2.21 -9.42
C PHE A 110 1.14 2.79 -8.19
N SER A 111 1.84 2.95 -7.07
CA SER A 111 1.30 3.60 -5.87
C SER A 111 0.90 5.06 -6.08
N TRP A 112 1.61 5.78 -6.96
CA TRP A 112 1.27 7.16 -7.31
C TRP A 112 -0.03 7.25 -8.12
N PHE A 113 -0.25 6.33 -9.07
CA PHE A 113 -1.47 6.29 -9.87
C PHE A 113 -2.66 5.64 -9.15
N PHE A 114 -2.39 4.71 -8.24
CA PHE A 114 -3.38 3.98 -7.45
C PHE A 114 -3.10 4.14 -5.95
N PRO A 115 -3.39 5.33 -5.37
CA PRO A 115 -3.02 5.65 -3.99
C PRO A 115 -3.80 4.84 -2.93
N THR A 116 -4.96 4.27 -3.30
CA THR A 116 -5.74 3.41 -2.39
C THR A 116 -4.97 2.13 -2.09
N ARG A 117 -4.64 1.89 -0.81
CA ARG A 117 -3.84 0.74 -0.36
C ARG A 117 -2.50 0.64 -1.11
N SER A 118 -1.87 1.80 -1.33
CA SER A 118 -0.63 1.98 -2.08
C SER A 118 0.51 1.06 -1.67
N TRP A 119 0.58 0.63 -0.40
CA TRP A 119 1.59 -0.26 0.14
C TRP A 119 1.68 -1.63 -0.56
N ARG A 120 0.62 -2.07 -1.25
CA ARG A 120 0.55 -3.40 -1.87
C ARG A 120 1.35 -3.54 -3.15
N TRP A 121 1.55 -2.45 -3.88
CA TRP A 121 2.12 -2.49 -5.23
C TRP A 121 3.60 -2.85 -5.23
N GLY A 122 4.37 -2.37 -4.25
CA GLY A 122 5.79 -2.70 -4.07
C GLY A 122 6.03 -4.21 -3.87
N PRO A 123 5.41 -4.86 -2.87
CA PRO A 123 5.49 -6.31 -2.70
C PRO A 123 5.13 -7.11 -3.94
N ILE A 124 4.07 -6.73 -4.67
CA ILE A 124 3.68 -7.47 -5.88
C ILE A 124 4.81 -7.42 -6.92
N MET A 125 5.49 -6.29 -7.07
CA MET A 125 6.64 -6.16 -7.94
C MET A 125 7.81 -7.03 -7.49
N VAL A 126 8.15 -7.03 -6.20
CA VAL A 126 9.24 -7.86 -5.64
C VAL A 126 8.92 -9.35 -5.75
N PHE A 127 7.74 -9.77 -5.29
CA PHE A 127 7.30 -11.17 -5.35
C PHE A 127 7.05 -11.68 -6.79
N GLY A 128 6.98 -10.79 -7.78
CA GLY A 128 7.03 -11.18 -9.19
C GLY A 128 8.26 -12.01 -9.56
N GLN A 129 9.34 -11.93 -8.77
CA GLN A 129 10.54 -12.74 -8.95
C GLN A 129 10.30 -14.24 -8.61
N ALA A 130 9.41 -14.55 -7.67
CA ALA A 130 9.17 -15.92 -7.21
C ALA A 130 8.74 -16.91 -8.32
N PRO A 131 7.75 -16.60 -9.19
CA PRO A 131 7.42 -17.50 -10.30
C PRO A 131 8.55 -17.65 -11.32
N VAL A 132 9.38 -16.62 -11.52
CA VAL A 132 10.54 -16.68 -12.43
C VAL A 132 11.57 -17.67 -11.89
N MET A 133 11.91 -17.52 -10.62
CA MET A 133 12.79 -18.45 -9.92
C MET A 133 12.26 -19.89 -9.95
N LEU A 134 10.98 -20.07 -9.64
CA LEU A 134 10.36 -21.40 -9.62
C LEU A 134 10.51 -22.13 -10.96
N VAL A 135 10.41 -21.41 -12.07
CA VAL A 135 10.60 -21.96 -13.42
C VAL A 135 12.08 -22.23 -13.73
N GLN A 136 12.99 -21.41 -13.22
CA GLN A 136 14.43 -21.52 -13.50
C GLN A 136 15.13 -22.59 -12.66
N THR A 137 14.80 -22.68 -11.38
CA THR A 137 15.50 -23.52 -10.41
C THR A 137 14.65 -24.69 -9.90
N GLY A 138 13.32 -24.67 -10.09
CA GLY A 138 12.41 -25.66 -9.52
C GLY A 138 12.13 -25.48 -8.03
N LEU A 139 11.40 -26.44 -7.44
CA LEU A 139 11.10 -26.49 -5.99
C LEU A 139 12.26 -27.14 -5.21
N GLU A 140 13.39 -26.44 -5.16
CA GLU A 140 14.53 -26.85 -4.34
C GLU A 140 14.36 -26.36 -2.88
N PRO A 141 15.04 -26.99 -1.89
CA PRO A 141 15.01 -26.51 -0.50
C PRO A 141 15.41 -25.03 -0.36
N LEU A 142 16.27 -24.54 -1.27
CA LEU A 142 16.68 -23.13 -1.33
C LEU A 142 15.52 -22.19 -1.69
N PHE A 143 14.45 -22.67 -2.32
CA PHE A 143 13.29 -21.85 -2.68
C PHE A 143 12.56 -21.30 -1.43
N VAL A 144 12.58 -22.03 -0.31
CA VAL A 144 12.02 -21.51 0.95
C VAL A 144 12.86 -20.35 1.47
N VAL A 145 14.19 -20.44 1.35
CA VAL A 145 15.11 -19.35 1.70
C VAL A 145 14.88 -18.15 0.77
N ALA A 146 14.68 -18.40 -0.52
CA ALA A 146 14.33 -17.37 -1.50
C ALA A 146 13.06 -16.60 -1.11
N LEU A 147 12.00 -17.29 -0.69
CA LEU A 147 10.77 -16.64 -0.21
C LEU A 147 11.02 -15.79 1.04
N GLY A 148 11.87 -16.26 1.96
CA GLY A 148 12.30 -15.49 3.12
C GLY A 148 13.06 -14.22 2.72
N TRP A 149 13.96 -14.33 1.75
CA TRP A 149 14.70 -13.20 1.22
C TRP A 149 13.80 -12.17 0.52
N LEU A 150 12.89 -12.63 -0.35
CA LEU A 150 11.89 -11.78 -0.99
C LEU A 150 10.98 -11.07 0.03
N ALA A 151 10.67 -11.73 1.16
CA ALA A 151 9.90 -11.11 2.23
C ALA A 151 10.69 -9.96 2.91
N LEU A 152 12.01 -10.10 3.06
CA LEU A 152 12.86 -9.02 3.57
C LEU A 152 12.93 -7.86 2.57
N GLU A 153 13.09 -8.15 1.29
CA GLU A 153 13.11 -7.14 0.21
C GLU A 153 11.76 -6.45 0.00
N ALA A 154 10.66 -7.13 0.35
CA ALA A 154 9.35 -6.53 0.34
C ALA A 154 9.22 -5.40 1.36
N ILE A 155 10.00 -5.38 2.45
CA ILE A 155 9.95 -4.33 3.48
C ILE A 155 10.24 -2.94 2.88
N PRO A 156 11.40 -2.67 2.24
CA PRO A 156 11.65 -1.38 1.60
C PRO A 156 10.64 -1.09 0.49
N ALA A 157 10.18 -2.10 -0.26
CA ALA A 157 9.17 -1.93 -1.28
C ALA A 157 7.83 -1.43 -0.71
N ILE A 158 7.38 -2.00 0.41
CA ILE A 158 6.18 -1.54 1.13
C ILE A 158 6.34 -0.07 1.54
N LEU A 159 7.48 0.27 2.15
CA LEU A 159 7.72 1.62 2.67
C LEU A 159 7.71 2.67 1.56
N ILE A 160 8.43 2.42 0.47
CA ILE A 160 8.52 3.35 -0.67
C ILE A 160 7.15 3.48 -1.37
N SER A 161 6.47 2.37 -1.62
CA SER A 161 5.14 2.39 -2.22
C SER A 161 4.09 3.09 -1.33
N ALA A 162 4.13 2.87 -0.01
CA ALA A 162 3.27 3.57 0.93
C ALA A 162 3.53 5.08 0.91
N ALA A 163 4.81 5.49 0.93
CA ALA A 163 5.22 6.88 0.87
C ALA A 163 4.77 7.57 -0.42
N ALA A 164 4.94 6.91 -1.57
CA ALA A 164 4.51 7.44 -2.87
C ALA A 164 2.99 7.68 -2.92
N GLY A 165 2.18 6.74 -2.42
CA GLY A 165 0.73 6.92 -2.33
C GLY A 165 0.32 8.07 -1.41
N LYS A 166 0.99 8.21 -0.25
CA LYS A 166 0.75 9.32 0.68
C LYS A 166 1.17 10.67 0.08
N ALA A 167 2.27 10.70 -0.66
CA ALA A 167 2.71 11.92 -1.35
C ALA A 167 1.68 12.38 -2.39
N LYS A 168 1.06 11.45 -3.14
CA LYS A 168 -0.02 11.78 -4.09
C LYS A 168 -1.24 12.39 -3.40
N THR A 169 -1.69 11.82 -2.28
CA THR A 169 -2.86 12.34 -1.57
C THR A 169 -2.63 13.73 -1.00
N LEU A 170 -1.43 13.98 -0.46
CA LEU A 170 -1.02 15.31 0.02
C LEU A 170 -0.89 16.32 -1.12
N TRP A 171 -0.39 15.91 -2.28
CA TRP A 171 -0.29 16.78 -3.46
C TRP A 171 -1.68 17.22 -3.94
N LEU A 172 -2.63 16.29 -4.04
CA LEU A 172 -4.00 16.61 -4.42
C LEU A 172 -4.71 17.53 -3.42
N GLY A 173 -4.47 17.36 -2.12
CA GLY A 173 -5.03 18.24 -1.08
C GLY A 173 -4.57 19.70 -1.25
N ARG A 174 -3.27 19.92 -1.45
CA ARG A 174 -2.70 21.26 -1.66
C ARG A 174 -3.20 21.94 -2.93
N SER A 175 -3.48 21.18 -3.99
CA SER A 175 -4.00 21.74 -5.23
C SER A 175 -5.39 22.36 -5.07
N VAL A 176 -6.21 21.85 -4.14
CA VAL A 176 -7.56 22.39 -3.90
C VAL A 176 -7.48 23.73 -3.19
N GLU A 177 -6.66 23.85 -2.15
CA GLU A 177 -6.48 25.09 -1.38
C GLU A 177 -5.91 26.25 -2.20
N ALA A 178 -5.23 25.98 -3.32
CA ALA A 178 -4.62 27.01 -4.18
C ALA A 178 -5.62 27.69 -5.13
N HIS A 179 -6.86 27.19 -5.23
CA HIS A 179 -7.89 27.70 -6.14
C HIS A 179 -9.06 28.41 -5.43
N ASP A 180 -9.02 28.51 -4.10
CA ASP A 180 -9.97 29.25 -3.26
C ASP A 180 -9.40 30.63 -2.85
#